data_AF-A0A7R7TFU5-F1
#
_entry.id   AF-A0A7R7TFU5-F1
#
_cell.length_a   1.000
_cell.length_b   1.000
_cell.length_c   1.000
_cell.angle_alpha   90.00
_cell.angle_beta   90.00
_cell.angle_gamma   90.00
#
_symmetry.space_group_name_H-M   'P 1'
#
loop_
_entity.id
_entity.type
_entity.pdbx_description
1 polymer ?
#
loop_
_entity_poly.entity_id
_entity_poly.type
_entity_poly.pdbx_seq_one_letter_code
_entity_poly.pdbx_strand_id
1 'polypeptide(L)'
;MSTTFSPAETLRQYRPLLLAMEAIGWLHMAGKARAEFLRRHGGENNGYQERQWHQHETPPFPWDNLLDWVRRLYSAGIPNNAWPNTFAAFTEQHAGRNPGLLGLLQAGHGIVSGIEKNLPGSTSDYLRQSIPHTWLSSPWGYPKRNLLADSPEILSPQGWRRLVEEIRRVLEELRDLGTQGVQDVALWRRWRESAIGEGSFIRRAFLSTLAETRLPNNDVTLWDQSYVAAALFKSAVAGALLNPSPRLTEQEIEKHLRQVVPNWNKQMVKSYVKNNTRWRLLTVALGTEHYEARAVKIGDWTGAQGAIEEFFRRVAELVEVDLAVGSLLYRDGTVVVFSFPGERSDETVQASWLNGWEQWLQEQADKIALDLDLETPPHVRLSDPTRSLVPMVREWKGARSTVAIPVHKPWGVLWLKPSEARGHVCPVCGVRLNGDPTSKGKPCAVCRERRHHRRDAWLQGQLGYDTIWFEEVADRNGRLALLTVLRP
;
A
#
# COMPACT_ATOMS: atom_id res chain seq x y z
N MET A 1 29.54 4.22 -14.48
CA MET A 1 28.91 2.93 -14.82
C MET A 1 27.94 2.59 -13.70
N SER A 2 26.64 2.81 -13.88
CA SER A 2 25.63 2.47 -12.87
C SER A 2 25.62 0.96 -12.72
N THR A 3 26.17 0.43 -11.63
CA THR A 3 26.06 -0.99 -11.30
C THR A 3 24.58 -1.30 -11.13
N THR A 4 24.01 -2.05 -12.07
CA THR A 4 22.63 -2.52 -12.04
C THR A 4 22.40 -3.34 -10.77
N PHE A 5 21.47 -2.91 -9.91
CA PHE A 5 21.12 -3.66 -8.71
C PHE A 5 20.19 -4.82 -9.11
N SER A 6 20.79 -5.96 -9.43
CA SER A 6 20.13 -7.15 -9.99
C SER A 6 18.80 -7.53 -9.32
N PRO A 7 18.67 -7.54 -7.97
CA PRO A 7 17.39 -7.84 -7.32
C PRO A 7 16.21 -6.94 -7.75
N ALA A 8 16.47 -5.64 -8.02
CA ALA A 8 15.43 -4.74 -8.51
C ALA A 8 15.02 -5.06 -9.95
N GLU A 9 15.96 -5.46 -10.81
CA GLU A 9 15.66 -5.87 -12.18
C GLU A 9 14.83 -7.16 -12.23
N THR A 10 15.12 -8.13 -11.35
CA THR A 10 14.26 -9.30 -11.17
C THR A 10 12.83 -8.88 -10.85
N LEU A 11 12.63 -7.98 -9.89
CA LEU A 11 11.28 -7.55 -9.53
C LEU A 11 10.57 -6.81 -10.67
N ARG A 12 11.27 -5.97 -11.44
CA ARG A 12 10.73 -5.30 -12.63
C ARG A 12 10.29 -6.30 -13.70
N GLN A 13 11.09 -7.34 -13.95
CA GLN A 13 10.75 -8.41 -14.89
C GLN A 13 9.46 -9.15 -14.50
N TYR A 14 9.25 -9.35 -13.19
CA TYR A 14 8.09 -10.05 -12.64
C TYR A 14 6.97 -9.09 -12.17
N ARG A 15 7.04 -7.80 -12.49
CA ARG A 15 6.02 -6.80 -12.11
C ARG A 15 4.59 -7.24 -12.44
N PRO A 16 4.28 -7.74 -13.66
CA PRO A 16 2.90 -8.16 -13.98
C PRO A 16 2.42 -9.32 -13.10
N LEU A 17 3.29 -10.27 -12.76
CA LEU A 17 2.97 -11.35 -11.80
C LEU A 17 2.63 -10.75 -10.42
N LEU A 18 3.48 -9.87 -9.90
CA LEU A 18 3.33 -9.29 -8.57
C LEU A 18 2.04 -8.46 -8.44
N LEU A 19 1.73 -7.65 -9.46
CA LEU A 19 0.48 -6.89 -9.52
C LEU A 19 -0.75 -7.78 -9.68
N ALA A 20 -0.64 -8.91 -10.40
CA ALA A 20 -1.72 -9.90 -10.46
C ALA A 20 -1.96 -10.59 -9.11
N MET A 21 -0.90 -10.91 -8.36
CA MET A 21 -1.02 -11.47 -7.01
C MET A 21 -1.65 -10.45 -6.05
N GLU A 22 -1.31 -9.16 -6.18
CA GLU A 22 -1.97 -8.09 -5.42
C GLU A 22 -3.47 -8.01 -5.74
N ALA A 23 -3.85 -8.06 -7.03
CA ALA A 23 -5.24 -8.03 -7.45
C ALA A 23 -6.04 -9.21 -6.88
N ILE A 24 -5.50 -10.42 -6.95
CA ILE A 24 -6.09 -11.60 -6.29
C ILE A 24 -6.25 -11.35 -4.79
N GLY A 25 -5.23 -10.78 -4.15
CA GLY A 25 -5.25 -10.43 -2.73
C GLY A 25 -6.35 -9.41 -2.38
N TRP A 26 -6.65 -8.42 -3.22
CA TRP A 26 -7.77 -7.52 -2.96
C TRP A 26 -9.10 -8.28 -2.99
N LEU A 27 -9.24 -9.18 -3.95
CA LEU A 27 -10.52 -9.78 -4.35
C LEU A 27 -10.85 -11.09 -3.63
N HIS A 28 -9.91 -11.69 -2.90
CA HIS A 28 -10.07 -13.03 -2.31
C HIS A 28 -11.24 -13.18 -1.32
N MET A 29 -11.75 -12.07 -0.77
CA MET A 29 -12.91 -12.04 0.12
C MET A 29 -14.14 -11.34 -0.48
N ALA A 30 -14.17 -11.07 -1.80
CA ALA A 30 -15.23 -10.29 -2.43
C ALA A 30 -16.65 -10.81 -2.10
N GLY A 31 -16.83 -12.12 -1.94
CA GLY A 31 -18.12 -12.71 -1.58
C GLY A 31 -18.67 -12.29 -0.21
N LYS A 32 -17.89 -11.64 0.66
CA LYS A 32 -18.41 -11.00 1.89
C LYS A 32 -19.22 -9.74 1.61
N ALA A 33 -19.08 -9.13 0.42
CA ALA A 33 -19.80 -7.92 0.02
C ALA A 33 -21.24 -8.21 -0.43
N ARG A 34 -21.93 -9.13 0.26
CA ARG A 34 -23.31 -9.52 -0.01
C ARG A 34 -24.16 -9.47 1.25
N ALA A 35 -25.43 -9.07 1.12
CA ALA A 35 -26.34 -9.01 2.26
C ALA A 35 -26.53 -10.38 2.91
N GLU A 36 -26.48 -11.46 2.11
CA GLU A 36 -26.60 -12.83 2.57
C GLU A 36 -25.47 -13.24 3.52
N PHE A 37 -24.25 -12.72 3.31
CA PHE A 37 -23.13 -12.92 4.23
C PHE A 37 -23.46 -12.35 5.61
N LEU A 38 -23.94 -11.11 5.66
CA LEU A 38 -24.29 -10.43 6.90
C LEU A 38 -25.46 -11.10 7.61
N ARG A 39 -26.53 -11.42 6.87
CA ARG A 39 -27.70 -12.15 7.39
C ARG A 39 -27.33 -13.50 7.98
N ARG A 40 -26.46 -14.25 7.30
CA ARG A 40 -25.95 -15.54 7.79
C ARG A 40 -25.20 -15.38 9.12
N HIS A 41 -24.33 -14.37 9.22
CA HIS A 41 -23.61 -14.09 10.46
C HIS A 41 -24.50 -13.48 11.54
N GLY A 42 -25.66 -12.92 11.15
CA GLY A 42 -26.75 -12.48 12.02
C GLY A 42 -27.67 -13.58 12.56
N GLY A 43 -27.46 -14.83 12.13
CA GLY A 43 -28.22 -16.01 12.58
C GLY A 43 -29.19 -16.60 11.55
N GLU A 44 -29.30 -16.02 10.35
CA GLU A 44 -30.15 -16.56 9.28
C GLU A 44 -29.52 -17.81 8.64
N ASN A 45 -30.29 -18.90 8.51
CA ASN A 45 -29.83 -20.07 7.76
C ASN A 45 -30.22 -19.95 6.27
N ASN A 46 -29.45 -19.17 5.51
CA ASN A 46 -29.72 -18.88 4.10
C ASN A 46 -28.86 -19.68 3.10
N GLY A 47 -27.97 -20.57 3.58
CA GLY A 47 -27.14 -21.42 2.74
C GLY A 47 -26.05 -20.72 1.91
N TYR A 48 -25.89 -19.40 2.02
CA TYR A 48 -24.93 -18.64 1.20
C TYR A 48 -23.48 -19.00 1.54
N GLN A 49 -22.67 -19.32 0.52
CA GLN A 49 -21.26 -19.68 0.64
C GLN A 49 -20.36 -18.57 0.07
N GLU A 50 -19.89 -17.68 0.93
CA GLU A 50 -19.16 -16.48 0.52
C GLU A 50 -17.85 -16.77 -0.24
N ARG A 51 -17.23 -17.93 0.01
CA ARG A 51 -15.96 -18.31 -0.64
C ARG A 51 -16.16 -18.84 -2.07
N GLN A 52 -17.38 -19.26 -2.39
CA GLN A 52 -17.79 -19.82 -3.68
C GLN A 52 -18.70 -18.86 -4.45
N TRP A 53 -18.73 -17.57 -4.09
CA TRP A 53 -19.56 -16.54 -4.75
C TRP A 53 -19.46 -16.59 -6.28
N HIS A 54 -18.26 -16.86 -6.80
CA HIS A 54 -17.95 -16.92 -8.22
C HIS A 54 -18.75 -17.99 -8.98
N GLN A 55 -19.14 -19.08 -8.31
CA GLN A 55 -19.94 -20.17 -8.88
C GLN A 55 -21.43 -19.82 -8.97
N HIS A 56 -21.89 -18.83 -8.19
CA HIS A 56 -23.27 -18.39 -8.16
C HIS A 56 -23.58 -17.29 -9.19
N GLU A 57 -22.57 -16.76 -9.86
CA GLU A 57 -22.75 -15.86 -10.99
C GLU A 57 -23.24 -16.62 -12.22
N THR A 58 -23.99 -15.94 -13.10
CA THR A 58 -24.50 -16.52 -14.34
C THR A 58 -24.08 -15.67 -15.54
N PRO A 59 -23.10 -16.13 -16.36
CA PRO A 59 -22.29 -17.34 -16.17
C PRO A 59 -21.33 -17.24 -14.97
N PRO A 60 -20.79 -18.38 -14.46
CA PRO A 60 -19.79 -18.37 -13.40
C PRO A 60 -18.62 -17.44 -13.69
N PHE A 61 -18.08 -16.78 -12.66
CA PHE A 61 -17.01 -15.81 -12.83
C PHE A 61 -15.71 -16.51 -13.30
N PRO A 62 -15.12 -16.09 -14.42
CA PRO A 62 -14.13 -16.90 -15.13
C PRO A 62 -12.69 -16.62 -14.66
N TRP A 63 -12.39 -16.93 -13.39
CA TRP A 63 -11.08 -16.68 -12.77
C TRP A 63 -9.90 -17.16 -13.62
N ASP A 64 -9.92 -18.42 -14.07
CA ASP A 64 -8.80 -19.00 -14.83
C ASP A 64 -8.64 -18.34 -16.20
N ASN A 65 -9.72 -18.02 -16.91
CA ASN A 65 -9.63 -17.32 -18.21
C ASN A 65 -8.97 -15.94 -18.08
N LEU A 66 -9.18 -15.27 -16.94
CA LEU A 66 -8.65 -13.94 -16.67
C LEU A 66 -7.20 -13.96 -16.16
N LEU A 67 -6.73 -15.06 -15.57
CA LEU A 67 -5.45 -15.11 -14.83
C LEU A 67 -4.47 -16.19 -15.29
N ASP A 68 -4.86 -17.16 -16.11
CA ASP A 68 -3.98 -18.24 -16.56
C ASP A 68 -2.75 -17.75 -17.35
N TRP A 69 -2.86 -16.57 -17.98
CA TRP A 69 -1.72 -15.91 -18.60
C TRP A 69 -0.55 -15.71 -17.63
N VAL A 70 -0.81 -15.44 -16.35
CA VAL A 70 0.23 -15.24 -15.34
C VAL A 70 1.02 -16.52 -15.13
N ARG A 71 0.31 -17.65 -14.97
CA ARG A 71 0.94 -18.96 -14.79
C ARG A 71 1.76 -19.34 -16.02
N ARG A 72 1.23 -19.11 -17.22
CA ARG A 72 1.90 -19.42 -18.49
C ARG A 72 3.18 -18.61 -18.70
N LEU A 73 3.15 -17.30 -18.42
CA LEU A 73 4.29 -16.42 -18.66
C LEU A 73 5.38 -16.50 -17.57
N TYR A 74 5.02 -16.85 -16.33
CA TYR A 74 5.92 -16.76 -15.17
C TYR A 74 6.20 -18.10 -14.48
N SER A 75 5.93 -19.23 -15.13
CA SER A 75 6.23 -20.58 -14.63
C SER A 75 7.72 -20.85 -14.38
N ALA A 76 8.61 -20.10 -15.01
CA ALA A 76 10.05 -20.20 -14.77
C ALA A 76 10.47 -19.65 -13.39
N GLY A 77 9.78 -18.62 -12.90
CA GLY A 77 10.08 -17.99 -11.62
C GLY A 77 9.39 -18.62 -10.42
N ILE A 78 8.27 -19.30 -10.64
CA ILE A 78 7.50 -20.00 -9.61
C ILE A 78 7.28 -21.46 -10.04
N PRO A 79 7.77 -22.46 -9.27
CA PRO A 79 7.60 -23.87 -9.61
C PRO A 79 6.14 -24.24 -9.92
N ASN A 80 5.91 -25.05 -10.95
CA ASN A 80 4.55 -25.41 -11.40
C ASN A 80 3.68 -26.00 -10.28
N ASN A 81 4.25 -26.79 -9.37
CA ASN A 81 3.59 -27.38 -8.21
C ASN A 81 3.41 -26.41 -7.01
N ALA A 82 3.87 -25.17 -7.11
CA ALA A 82 3.57 -24.11 -6.16
C ALA A 82 2.30 -23.31 -6.54
N TRP A 83 1.80 -23.48 -7.77
CA TRP A 83 0.53 -22.90 -8.20
C TRP A 83 -0.66 -23.73 -7.69
N PRO A 84 -1.81 -23.11 -7.35
CA PRO A 84 -3.03 -23.86 -7.15
C PRO A 84 -3.54 -24.44 -8.47
N ASN A 85 -4.39 -25.47 -8.41
CA ASN A 85 -5.00 -26.05 -9.62
C ASN A 85 -5.76 -25.00 -10.42
N THR A 86 -6.62 -24.23 -9.75
CA THR A 86 -7.41 -23.12 -10.31
C THR A 86 -7.13 -21.83 -9.53
N PHE A 87 -7.31 -20.68 -10.16
CA PHE A 87 -7.22 -19.37 -9.50
C PHE A 87 -8.39 -19.14 -8.53
N ALA A 88 -9.53 -19.82 -8.72
CA ALA A 88 -10.63 -19.83 -7.75
C ALA A 88 -10.20 -20.36 -6.36
N ALA A 89 -9.14 -21.17 -6.27
CA ALA A 89 -8.63 -21.65 -4.99
C ALA A 89 -8.22 -20.50 -4.03
N PHE A 90 -7.81 -19.33 -4.57
CA PHE A 90 -7.48 -18.18 -3.74
C PHE A 90 -8.71 -17.60 -3.02
N THR A 91 -9.91 -17.68 -3.59
CA THR A 91 -11.16 -17.33 -2.87
C THR A 91 -11.65 -18.49 -2.01
N GLU A 92 -11.56 -19.72 -2.48
CA GLU A 92 -12.14 -20.89 -1.78
C GLU A 92 -11.35 -21.31 -0.53
N GLN A 93 -10.02 -21.15 -0.56
CA GLN A 93 -9.11 -21.75 0.42
C GLN A 93 -8.26 -20.73 1.20
N HIS A 94 -8.51 -19.41 1.09
CA HIS A 94 -7.69 -18.38 1.76
C HIS A 94 -7.62 -18.50 3.30
N ALA A 95 -8.60 -19.15 3.94
CA ALA A 95 -8.59 -19.39 5.38
C ALA A 95 -7.80 -20.65 5.78
N GLY A 96 -7.34 -21.44 4.80
CA GLY A 96 -6.72 -22.75 4.99
C GLY A 96 -5.23 -22.72 5.36
N ARG A 97 -4.58 -23.85 5.06
CA ARG A 97 -3.14 -24.10 5.19
C ARG A 97 -2.69 -25.00 4.05
N ASN A 98 -1.93 -24.43 3.12
CA ASN A 98 -1.42 -25.09 1.93
C ASN A 98 0.05 -24.68 1.68
N PRO A 99 0.82 -25.51 0.97
CA PRO A 99 2.05 -25.06 0.33
C PRO A 99 1.78 -24.04 -0.79
N GLY A 100 2.85 -23.55 -1.42
CA GLY A 100 2.79 -22.75 -2.63
C GLY A 100 2.29 -21.32 -2.42
N LEU A 101 1.85 -20.70 -3.51
CA LEU A 101 1.33 -19.33 -3.53
C LEU A 101 0.09 -19.17 -2.63
N LEU A 102 -0.76 -20.20 -2.56
CA LEU A 102 -1.92 -20.21 -1.67
C LEU A 102 -1.49 -20.11 -0.21
N GLY A 103 -0.39 -20.76 0.17
CA GLY A 103 0.23 -20.64 1.49
C GLY A 103 0.69 -19.22 1.82
N LEU A 104 1.21 -18.49 0.84
CA LEU A 104 1.64 -17.09 1.00
C LEU A 104 0.43 -16.16 1.21
N LEU A 105 -0.65 -16.31 0.43
CA LEU A 105 -1.90 -15.57 0.66
C LEU A 105 -2.47 -15.88 2.05
N GLN A 106 -2.51 -17.16 2.43
CA GLN A 106 -2.98 -17.59 3.75
C GLN A 106 -2.11 -17.04 4.89
N ALA A 107 -0.81 -16.83 4.67
CA ALA A 107 0.07 -16.18 5.63
C ALA A 107 -0.35 -14.72 5.84
N GLY A 108 -0.52 -13.95 4.76
CA GLY A 108 -0.97 -12.55 4.82
C GLY A 108 -2.38 -12.42 5.43
N HIS A 109 -3.33 -13.23 4.96
CA HIS A 109 -4.69 -13.30 5.51
C HIS A 109 -4.69 -13.67 7.00
N GLY A 110 -3.78 -14.54 7.43
CA GLY A 110 -3.66 -14.95 8.83
C GLY A 110 -3.22 -13.84 9.78
N ILE A 111 -2.36 -12.92 9.34
CA ILE A 111 -1.93 -11.77 10.16
C ILE A 111 -3.11 -10.85 10.46
N VAL A 112 -3.90 -10.53 9.44
CA VAL A 112 -5.02 -9.58 9.55
C VAL A 112 -6.26 -10.18 10.21
N SER A 113 -6.33 -11.50 10.32
CA SER A 113 -7.49 -12.20 10.92
C SER A 113 -7.20 -12.82 12.29
N GLY A 114 -5.95 -12.83 12.75
CA GLY A 114 -5.52 -13.72 13.85
C GLY A 114 -5.56 -13.13 15.25
N ILE A 115 -5.29 -11.83 15.42
CA ILE A 115 -5.02 -11.25 16.76
C ILE A 115 -6.26 -11.34 17.68
N GLU A 116 -7.46 -11.13 17.12
CA GLU A 116 -8.69 -10.97 17.92
C GLU A 116 -9.61 -12.19 17.85
N LYS A 117 -9.24 -13.25 17.11
CA LYS A 117 -10.05 -14.47 16.96
C LYS A 117 -9.66 -15.60 17.92
N ASN A 118 -8.69 -15.37 18.81
CA ASN A 118 -8.31 -16.28 19.88
C ASN A 118 -9.26 -16.18 21.08
N LEU A 119 -10.56 -16.31 20.82
CA LEU A 119 -11.61 -16.28 21.83
C LEU A 119 -12.24 -17.67 21.98
N PRO A 120 -12.66 -18.07 23.20
CA PRO A 120 -13.50 -19.25 23.38
C PRO A 120 -14.76 -19.17 22.52
N GLY A 121 -15.29 -20.33 22.09
CA GLY A 121 -16.47 -20.40 21.23
C GLY A 121 -17.67 -19.64 21.81
N SER A 122 -17.94 -19.79 23.11
CA SER A 122 -19.01 -19.07 23.80
C SER A 122 -18.84 -17.55 23.76
N THR A 123 -17.61 -17.05 23.92
CA THR A 123 -17.31 -15.62 23.78
C THR A 123 -17.48 -15.15 22.35
N SER A 124 -16.99 -15.93 21.37
CA SER A 124 -17.19 -15.62 19.95
C SER A 124 -18.67 -15.57 19.56
N ASP A 125 -19.50 -16.42 20.16
CA ASP A 125 -20.94 -16.45 19.91
C ASP A 125 -21.66 -15.28 20.59
N TYR A 126 -21.29 -14.95 21.83
CA TYR A 126 -21.79 -13.78 22.56
C TYR A 126 -21.55 -12.47 21.80
N LEU A 127 -20.40 -12.35 21.14
CA LEU A 127 -20.01 -11.13 20.42
C LEU A 127 -20.63 -11.00 19.02
N ARG A 128 -21.45 -11.97 18.57
CA ARG A 128 -22.12 -11.87 17.29
C ARG A 128 -23.16 -10.75 17.30
N GLN A 129 -23.22 -10.03 16.19
CA GLN A 129 -24.30 -9.11 15.92
C GLN A 129 -25.51 -9.87 15.38
N SER A 130 -26.72 -9.48 15.79
CA SER A 130 -27.97 -10.02 15.23
C SER A 130 -28.36 -9.26 13.96
N ILE A 131 -29.30 -9.81 13.18
CA ILE A 131 -29.84 -9.17 11.97
C ILE A 131 -30.27 -7.70 12.20
N PRO A 132 -31.12 -7.36 13.21
CA PRO A 132 -31.52 -5.96 13.42
C PRO A 132 -30.38 -5.06 13.94
N HIS A 133 -29.26 -5.63 14.37
CA HIS A 133 -28.15 -4.92 14.99
C HIS A 133 -26.81 -5.19 14.30
N THR A 134 -26.81 -5.38 12.98
CA THR A 134 -25.56 -5.50 12.20
C THR A 134 -25.01 -4.12 11.88
N TRP A 135 -24.16 -3.61 12.78
CA TRP A 135 -23.55 -2.29 12.69
C TRP A 135 -22.12 -2.36 12.14
N LEU A 136 -21.80 -1.40 11.27
CA LEU A 136 -20.45 -0.91 11.07
C LEU A 136 -20.18 0.19 12.10
N SER A 137 -19.09 0.08 12.85
CA SER A 137 -18.71 1.04 13.89
C SER A 137 -17.46 1.85 13.50
N SER A 138 -17.14 2.85 14.31
CA SER A 138 -15.83 3.50 14.31
C SER A 138 -14.84 2.69 15.16
N PRO A 139 -13.52 2.91 15.00
CA PRO A 139 -12.51 2.33 15.90
C PRO A 139 -12.70 2.65 17.40
N TRP A 140 -13.56 3.63 17.72
CA TRP A 140 -13.91 4.01 19.09
C TRP A 140 -15.24 3.40 19.56
N GLY A 141 -15.81 2.45 18.80
CA GLY A 141 -17.05 1.75 19.16
C GLY A 141 -18.34 2.51 18.83
N TYR A 142 -18.27 3.74 18.31
CA TYR A 142 -19.48 4.47 17.88
C TYR A 142 -20.12 3.83 16.65
N PRO A 143 -21.44 3.56 16.65
CA PRO A 143 -22.13 3.03 15.47
C PRO A 143 -22.13 4.08 14.35
N LYS A 144 -21.66 3.69 13.15
CA LYS A 144 -21.67 4.54 11.95
C LYS A 144 -22.86 4.26 11.06
N ARG A 145 -23.18 2.98 10.83
CA ARG A 145 -24.25 2.58 9.91
C ARG A 145 -24.80 1.20 10.27
N ASN A 146 -26.12 1.04 10.28
CA ASN A 146 -26.76 -0.27 10.35
C ASN A 146 -26.88 -0.83 8.94
N LEU A 147 -26.12 -1.88 8.62
CA LEU A 147 -25.94 -2.35 7.25
C LEU A 147 -27.16 -3.06 6.66
N LEU A 148 -28.10 -3.51 7.49
CA LEU A 148 -29.32 -4.20 7.04
C LEU A 148 -30.57 -3.31 7.13
N ALA A 149 -30.55 -2.24 7.94
CA ALA A 149 -31.63 -1.24 8.01
C ALA A 149 -31.39 -0.04 7.07
N ASP A 150 -30.13 0.37 6.89
CA ASP A 150 -29.69 1.40 5.96
C ASP A 150 -28.58 0.81 5.08
N SER A 151 -28.97 -0.01 4.11
CA SER A 151 -28.00 -0.75 3.30
C SER A 151 -27.26 0.13 2.30
N PRO A 152 -25.91 0.10 2.26
CA PRO A 152 -25.13 0.72 1.17
C PRO A 152 -25.43 0.07 -0.17
N GLU A 153 -25.12 0.80 -1.26
CA GLU A 153 -25.31 0.35 -2.66
C GLU A 153 -24.81 -1.08 -2.87
N ILE A 154 -23.64 -1.42 -2.32
CA ILE A 154 -23.00 -2.72 -2.53
C ILE A 154 -23.84 -3.91 -2.07
N LEU A 155 -24.67 -3.75 -1.03
CA LEU A 155 -25.49 -4.84 -0.50
C LEU A 155 -26.78 -5.06 -1.29
N SER A 156 -27.05 -4.20 -2.28
CA SER A 156 -28.15 -4.40 -3.23
C SER A 156 -27.75 -5.35 -4.37
N PRO A 157 -28.70 -6.03 -5.03
CA PRO A 157 -28.41 -6.82 -6.23
C PRO A 157 -27.77 -6.02 -7.37
N GLN A 158 -28.06 -4.72 -7.48
CA GLN A 158 -27.47 -3.85 -8.50
C GLN A 158 -26.02 -3.53 -8.16
N GLY A 159 -25.72 -3.14 -6.92
CA GLY A 159 -24.36 -2.86 -6.47
C GLY A 159 -23.46 -4.10 -6.51
N TRP A 160 -24.00 -5.28 -6.19
CA TRP A 160 -23.27 -6.54 -6.34
C TRP A 160 -22.90 -6.81 -7.81
N ARG A 161 -23.85 -6.72 -8.74
CA ARG A 161 -23.58 -6.90 -10.17
C ARG A 161 -22.51 -5.93 -10.67
N ARG A 162 -22.61 -4.66 -10.27
CA ARG A 162 -21.60 -3.64 -10.58
C ARG A 162 -20.22 -3.99 -10.01
N LEU A 163 -20.14 -4.55 -8.80
CA LEU A 163 -18.87 -5.01 -8.24
C LEU A 163 -18.28 -6.13 -9.10
N VAL A 164 -19.08 -7.13 -9.47
CA VAL A 164 -18.62 -8.26 -10.29
C VAL A 164 -18.12 -7.78 -11.68
N GLU A 165 -18.81 -6.81 -12.29
CA GLU A 165 -18.41 -6.16 -13.53
C GLU A 165 -17.09 -5.40 -13.39
N GLU A 166 -16.91 -4.63 -12.31
CA GLU A 166 -15.67 -3.91 -12.03
C GLU A 166 -14.49 -4.85 -11.75
N ILE A 167 -14.72 -5.95 -11.02
CA ILE A 167 -13.72 -7.01 -10.82
C ILE A 167 -13.27 -7.57 -12.17
N ARG A 168 -14.22 -7.88 -13.06
CA ARG A 168 -13.92 -8.36 -14.40
C ARG A 168 -13.09 -7.35 -15.19
N ARG A 169 -13.54 -6.09 -15.26
CA ARG A 169 -12.84 -5.00 -15.96
C ARG A 169 -11.40 -4.87 -15.49
N VAL A 170 -11.18 -4.82 -14.17
CA VAL A 170 -9.84 -4.69 -13.57
C VAL A 170 -8.93 -5.84 -13.97
N LEU A 171 -9.43 -7.08 -13.99
CA LEU A 171 -8.65 -8.27 -14.35
C LEU A 171 -8.42 -8.37 -15.86
N GLU A 172 -9.35 -7.90 -16.69
CA GLU A 172 -9.17 -7.80 -18.15
C GLU A 172 -8.09 -6.78 -18.50
N GLU A 173 -8.15 -5.56 -17.93
CA GLU A 173 -7.11 -4.54 -18.11
C GLU A 173 -5.74 -5.02 -17.63
N LEU A 174 -5.69 -5.70 -16.49
CA LEU A 174 -4.47 -6.32 -15.96
C LEU A 174 -3.88 -7.35 -16.93
N ARG A 175 -4.72 -8.25 -17.46
CA ARG A 175 -4.32 -9.25 -18.45
C ARG A 175 -3.79 -8.58 -19.71
N ASP A 176 -4.46 -7.56 -20.20
CA ASP A 176 -4.08 -6.89 -21.44
C ASP A 176 -2.72 -6.18 -21.28
N LEU A 177 -2.51 -5.47 -20.17
CA LEU A 177 -1.20 -4.89 -19.83
C LEU A 177 -0.09 -5.95 -19.74
N GLY A 178 -0.37 -7.07 -19.07
CA GLY A 178 0.59 -8.15 -18.84
C GLY A 178 0.95 -8.92 -20.11
N THR A 179 -0.04 -9.27 -20.93
CA THR A 179 0.16 -10.05 -22.17
C THR A 179 0.75 -9.24 -23.31
N GLN A 180 0.57 -7.92 -23.32
CA GLN A 180 1.23 -7.01 -24.26
C GLN A 180 2.67 -6.67 -23.84
N GLY A 181 3.12 -7.11 -22.67
CA GLY A 181 4.48 -6.86 -22.20
C GLY A 181 4.76 -5.37 -21.92
N VAL A 182 3.75 -4.61 -21.49
CA VAL A 182 3.87 -3.16 -21.23
C VAL A 182 4.93 -2.89 -20.17
N GLN A 183 5.95 -2.11 -20.52
CA GLN A 183 7.04 -1.73 -19.60
C GLN A 183 6.80 -0.40 -18.88
N ASP A 184 5.96 0.47 -19.44
CA ASP A 184 5.67 1.80 -18.90
C ASP A 184 4.97 1.71 -17.54
N VAL A 185 5.69 2.12 -16.49
CA VAL A 185 5.24 2.14 -15.09
C VAL A 185 3.99 3.02 -14.92
N ALA A 186 3.86 4.10 -15.70
CA ALA A 186 2.72 5.02 -15.58
C ALA A 186 1.40 4.35 -15.99
N LEU A 187 1.42 3.43 -16.95
CA LEU A 187 0.23 2.64 -17.33
C LEU A 187 -0.18 1.68 -16.21
N TRP A 188 0.78 0.98 -15.59
CA TRP A 188 0.52 0.13 -14.44
C TRP A 188 0.01 0.91 -13.22
N ARG A 189 0.56 2.11 -12.98
CA ARG A 189 0.09 3.01 -11.93
C ARG A 189 -1.36 3.41 -12.16
N ARG A 190 -1.70 3.85 -13.39
CA ARG A 190 -3.08 4.22 -13.76
C ARG A 190 -4.06 3.06 -13.59
N TRP A 191 -3.67 1.85 -13.98
CA TRP A 191 -4.48 0.65 -13.73
C TRP A 191 -4.73 0.44 -12.24
N ARG A 192 -3.68 0.49 -11.41
CA ARG A 192 -3.80 0.31 -9.95
C ARG A 192 -4.68 1.39 -9.31
N GLU A 193 -4.50 2.65 -9.70
CA GLU A 193 -5.32 3.79 -9.25
C GLU A 193 -6.79 3.65 -9.68
N SER A 194 -7.05 3.19 -10.91
CA SER A 194 -8.42 2.89 -11.39
C SER A 194 -9.05 1.72 -10.62
N ALA A 195 -8.26 0.68 -10.32
CA ALA A 195 -8.73 -0.52 -9.63
C ALA A 195 -9.05 -0.25 -8.15
N ILE A 196 -8.21 0.51 -7.44
CA ILE A 196 -8.29 0.63 -5.98
C ILE A 196 -8.03 2.03 -5.40
N GLY A 197 -7.87 3.05 -6.24
CA GLY A 197 -7.70 4.44 -5.78
C GLY A 197 -8.95 4.99 -5.08
N GLU A 198 -8.87 6.22 -4.58
CA GLU A 198 -9.97 6.88 -3.83
C GLU A 198 -11.29 6.95 -4.60
N GLY A 199 -11.22 7.12 -5.94
CA GLY A 199 -12.39 7.12 -6.81
C GLY A 199 -12.93 5.75 -7.21
N SER A 200 -12.21 4.65 -6.90
CA SER A 200 -12.58 3.30 -7.34
C SER A 200 -13.89 2.82 -6.73
N PHE A 201 -14.70 2.15 -7.55
CA PHE A 201 -15.89 1.47 -7.06
C PHE A 201 -15.56 0.31 -6.11
N ILE A 202 -14.52 -0.50 -6.39
CA ILE A 202 -14.12 -1.62 -5.53
C ILE A 202 -13.77 -1.12 -4.13
N ARG A 203 -12.95 -0.06 -4.04
CA ARG A 203 -12.57 0.51 -2.74
C ARG A 203 -13.79 1.05 -1.98
N ARG A 204 -14.65 1.83 -2.64
CA ARG A 204 -15.88 2.35 -2.01
C ARG A 204 -16.82 1.23 -1.54
N ALA A 205 -17.01 0.21 -2.37
CA ALA A 205 -17.83 -0.96 -2.05
C ALA A 205 -17.31 -1.67 -0.79
N PHE A 206 -16.01 -1.96 -0.76
CA PHE A 206 -15.40 -2.70 0.36
C PHE A 206 -15.30 -1.87 1.65
N LEU A 207 -15.13 -0.55 1.57
CA LEU A 207 -15.19 0.35 2.73
C LEU A 207 -16.60 0.44 3.33
N SER A 208 -17.64 0.09 2.59
CA SER A 208 -19.03 0.23 3.03
C SER A 208 -19.60 -0.99 3.74
N THR A 209 -18.84 -2.09 3.89
CA THR A 209 -19.30 -3.34 4.52
C THR A 209 -18.22 -3.99 5.37
N LEU A 210 -18.59 -5.02 6.13
CA LEU A 210 -17.76 -5.65 7.17
C LEU A 210 -16.88 -6.79 6.64
N ALA A 211 -15.64 -6.85 7.12
CA ALA A 211 -14.85 -8.07 7.06
C ALA A 211 -15.11 -8.99 8.28
N GLU A 212 -15.31 -8.37 9.44
CA GLU A 212 -15.58 -8.99 10.73
C GLU A 212 -16.91 -8.48 11.29
N THR A 213 -17.82 -9.41 11.60
CA THR A 213 -19.19 -9.08 12.01
C THR A 213 -19.38 -9.10 13.52
N ARG A 214 -18.35 -9.49 14.30
CA ARG A 214 -18.41 -9.55 15.76
C ARG A 214 -17.94 -8.24 16.39
N LEU A 215 -18.49 -7.93 17.57
CA LEU A 215 -18.01 -6.85 18.43
C LEU A 215 -16.70 -7.25 19.13
N PRO A 216 -15.81 -6.31 19.47
CA PRO A 216 -15.82 -4.89 19.09
C PRO A 216 -15.25 -4.62 17.67
N ASN A 217 -14.86 -5.66 16.93
CA ASN A 217 -14.08 -5.57 15.70
C ASN A 217 -14.91 -5.24 14.44
N ASN A 218 -16.16 -4.82 14.64
CA ASN A 218 -17.07 -4.42 13.58
C ASN A 218 -16.79 -3.00 13.05
N ASP A 219 -15.62 -2.46 13.36
CA ASP A 219 -15.00 -1.30 12.74
C ASP A 219 -14.12 -1.69 11.54
N VAL A 220 -13.71 -2.96 11.45
CA VAL A 220 -12.89 -3.48 10.36
C VAL A 220 -13.73 -3.71 9.10
N THR A 221 -13.51 -2.88 8.10
CA THR A 221 -14.19 -2.99 6.81
C THR A 221 -13.61 -4.12 5.98
N LEU A 222 -14.38 -4.59 4.98
CA LEU A 222 -13.88 -5.55 3.99
C LEU A 222 -12.62 -5.04 3.30
N TRP A 223 -12.52 -3.72 3.10
CA TRP A 223 -11.35 -3.08 2.51
C TRP A 223 -10.11 -3.26 3.38
N ASP A 224 -10.20 -2.97 4.68
CA ASP A 224 -9.05 -2.99 5.59
C ASP A 224 -8.38 -4.37 5.61
N GLN A 225 -9.19 -5.42 5.75
CA GLN A 225 -8.68 -6.79 5.79
C GLN A 225 -8.19 -7.27 4.41
N SER A 226 -8.91 -6.97 3.32
CA SER A 226 -8.50 -7.38 1.97
C SER A 226 -7.22 -6.68 1.50
N TYR A 227 -7.12 -5.37 1.71
CA TYR A 227 -6.00 -4.57 1.24
C TYR A 227 -4.70 -4.97 1.94
N VAL A 228 -4.71 -5.12 3.26
CA VAL A 228 -3.51 -5.52 4.01
C VAL A 228 -3.12 -6.97 3.68
N ALA A 229 -4.08 -7.87 3.48
CA ALA A 229 -3.78 -9.23 3.00
C ALA A 229 -3.12 -9.21 1.61
N ALA A 230 -3.59 -8.37 0.68
CA ALA A 230 -2.97 -8.15 -0.63
C ALA A 230 -1.54 -7.61 -0.53
N ALA A 231 -1.33 -6.58 0.29
CA ALA A 231 -0.01 -5.98 0.50
C ALA A 231 1.01 -7.03 0.95
N LEU A 232 0.63 -7.81 1.98
CA LEU A 232 1.45 -8.88 2.52
C LEU A 232 1.63 -10.04 1.51
N PHE A 233 0.59 -10.39 0.76
CA PHE A 233 0.67 -11.44 -0.24
C PHE A 233 1.64 -11.05 -1.37
N LYS A 234 1.50 -9.85 -1.95
CA LYS A 234 2.43 -9.32 -2.97
C LYS A 234 3.87 -9.36 -2.48
N SER A 235 4.13 -8.82 -1.28
CA SER A 235 5.48 -8.85 -0.71
C SER A 235 6.01 -10.26 -0.46
N ALA A 236 5.16 -11.19 -0.03
CA ALA A 236 5.57 -12.57 0.18
C ALA A 236 5.95 -13.27 -1.13
N VAL A 237 5.22 -13.00 -2.23
CA VAL A 237 5.55 -13.50 -3.56
C VAL A 237 6.85 -12.87 -4.07
N ALA A 238 7.06 -11.56 -3.86
CA ALA A 238 8.32 -10.90 -4.19
C ALA A 238 9.51 -11.54 -3.46
N GLY A 239 9.37 -11.85 -2.18
CA GLY A 239 10.38 -12.58 -1.40
C GLY A 239 10.65 -13.97 -1.97
N ALA A 240 9.63 -14.69 -2.44
CA ALA A 240 9.80 -15.99 -3.07
C ALA A 240 10.56 -15.95 -4.40
N LEU A 241 10.43 -14.85 -5.17
CA LEU A 241 11.18 -14.64 -6.41
C LEU A 241 12.64 -14.26 -6.16
N LEU A 242 12.91 -13.53 -5.07
CA LEU A 242 14.26 -13.09 -4.70
C LEU A 242 15.05 -14.16 -3.96
N ASN A 243 14.37 -15.03 -3.21
CA ASN A 243 15.00 -16.08 -2.43
C ASN A 243 15.37 -17.27 -3.33
N PRO A 244 16.66 -17.66 -3.42
CA PRO A 244 17.09 -18.81 -4.23
C PRO A 244 16.57 -20.15 -3.71
N SER A 245 16.06 -20.20 -2.47
CA SER A 245 15.43 -21.39 -1.88
C SER A 245 14.15 -20.99 -1.15
N PRO A 246 13.06 -20.67 -1.88
CA PRO A 246 11.84 -20.14 -1.28
C PRO A 246 11.04 -21.21 -0.51
N ARG A 247 11.31 -22.50 -0.75
CA ARG A 247 10.67 -23.68 -0.10
C ARG A 247 9.15 -23.58 -0.16
N LEU A 248 8.62 -23.54 -1.38
CA LEU A 248 7.19 -23.38 -1.62
C LEU A 248 6.48 -24.71 -1.84
N THR A 249 7.17 -25.72 -2.36
CA THR A 249 6.51 -26.94 -2.83
C THR A 249 6.42 -27.98 -1.71
N GLU A 250 5.40 -28.86 -1.77
CA GLU A 250 5.23 -29.93 -0.78
C GLU A 250 6.50 -30.79 -0.65
N GLN A 251 7.13 -31.11 -1.79
CA GLN A 251 8.32 -31.94 -1.86
C GLN A 251 9.54 -31.29 -1.18
N GLU A 252 9.80 -30.01 -1.45
CA GLU A 252 10.92 -29.27 -0.84
C GLU A 252 10.74 -29.16 0.68
N ILE A 253 9.53 -28.82 1.11
CA ILE A 253 9.18 -28.66 2.51
C ILE A 253 9.30 -30.00 3.25
N GLU A 254 8.75 -31.06 2.68
CA GLU A 254 8.84 -32.40 3.27
C GLU A 254 10.30 -32.86 3.40
N LYS A 255 11.11 -32.68 2.34
CA LYS A 255 12.53 -33.00 2.38
C LYS A 255 13.25 -32.24 3.49
N HIS A 256 12.96 -30.95 3.65
CA HIS A 256 13.55 -30.14 4.70
C HIS A 256 13.11 -30.60 6.10
N LEU A 257 11.80 -30.78 6.33
CA LEU A 257 11.26 -31.18 7.63
C LEU A 257 11.78 -32.55 8.08
N ARG A 258 11.92 -33.52 7.16
CA ARG A 258 12.54 -34.84 7.45
C ARG A 258 13.97 -34.73 7.99
N GLN A 259 14.70 -33.68 7.62
CA GLN A 259 16.09 -33.48 8.04
C GLN A 259 16.21 -32.79 9.39
N VAL A 260 15.29 -31.88 9.72
CA VAL A 260 15.43 -30.96 10.87
C VAL A 260 14.40 -31.16 11.97
N VAL A 261 13.32 -31.93 11.72
CA VAL A 261 12.25 -32.19 12.69
C VAL A 261 12.07 -33.71 12.87
N PRO A 262 12.46 -34.28 14.03
CA PRO A 262 12.35 -35.72 14.29
C PRO A 262 10.92 -36.30 14.17
N ASN A 263 9.89 -35.52 14.52
CA ASN A 263 8.47 -35.94 14.49
C ASN A 263 7.66 -35.18 13.44
N TRP A 264 8.24 -34.94 12.26
CA TRP A 264 7.53 -34.25 11.19
C TRP A 264 6.27 -35.03 10.75
N ASN A 265 5.26 -34.32 10.26
CA ASN A 265 4.06 -34.92 9.68
C ASN A 265 3.51 -34.07 8.52
N LYS A 266 2.54 -34.61 7.78
CA LYS A 266 1.92 -33.94 6.62
C LYS A 266 1.21 -32.63 6.99
N GLN A 267 0.70 -32.47 8.22
CA GLN A 267 0.08 -31.23 8.66
C GLN A 267 1.11 -30.10 8.82
N MET A 268 2.33 -30.43 9.24
CA MET A 268 3.44 -29.48 9.28
C MET A 268 3.81 -29.00 7.88
N VAL A 269 3.85 -29.91 6.89
CA VAL A 269 4.10 -29.54 5.48
C VAL A 269 3.04 -28.54 4.98
N LYS A 270 1.76 -28.83 5.20
CA LYS A 270 0.65 -27.94 4.82
C LYS A 270 0.71 -26.56 5.49
N SER A 271 1.22 -26.50 6.72
CA SER A 271 1.25 -25.26 7.52
C SER A 271 2.55 -24.48 7.38
N TYR A 272 3.58 -25.07 6.75
CA TYR A 272 4.94 -24.55 6.76
C TYR A 272 5.04 -23.15 6.16
N VAL A 273 4.54 -22.94 4.93
CA VAL A 273 4.60 -21.63 4.26
C VAL A 273 3.87 -20.58 5.09
N LYS A 274 2.63 -20.88 5.51
CA LYS A 274 1.82 -19.98 6.35
C LYS A 274 2.52 -19.59 7.64
N ASN A 275 3.20 -20.52 8.31
CA ASN A 275 3.81 -20.32 9.62
C ASN A 275 5.22 -19.73 9.58
N ASN A 276 5.94 -19.89 8.46
CA ASN A 276 7.32 -19.42 8.34
C ASN A 276 7.48 -18.11 7.55
N THR A 277 6.49 -17.70 6.77
CA THR A 277 6.54 -16.41 6.04
C THR A 277 6.64 -15.24 7.04
N ARG A 278 7.59 -14.32 6.83
CA ARG A 278 7.69 -13.06 7.58
C ARG A 278 7.85 -11.90 6.61
N TRP A 279 7.66 -10.69 7.13
CA TRP A 279 7.76 -9.45 6.37
C TRP A 279 8.70 -8.49 7.08
N ARG A 280 9.29 -7.56 6.35
CA ARG A 280 9.91 -6.36 6.89
C ARG A 280 9.02 -5.16 6.60
N LEU A 281 9.20 -4.08 7.35
CA LEU A 281 8.56 -2.80 7.12
C LEU A 281 9.59 -1.88 6.47
N LEU A 282 9.28 -1.39 5.27
CA LEU A 282 10.07 -0.36 4.60
C LEU A 282 9.52 1.00 5.01
N THR A 283 10.27 1.70 5.85
CA THR A 283 9.93 3.03 6.33
C THR A 283 10.69 4.08 5.53
N VAL A 284 9.97 5.07 5.00
CA VAL A 284 10.56 6.25 4.35
C VAL A 284 10.01 7.49 5.02
N ALA A 285 10.89 8.40 5.42
CA ALA A 285 10.51 9.63 6.10
C ALA A 285 11.23 10.85 5.54
N LEU A 286 10.61 12.01 5.69
CA LEU A 286 11.15 13.30 5.29
C LEU A 286 10.86 14.32 6.41
N GLY A 287 11.81 15.20 6.72
CA GLY A 287 11.68 16.21 7.79
C GLY A 287 10.73 17.36 7.41
N THR A 288 9.43 17.09 7.31
CA THR A 288 8.43 18.03 6.80
C THR A 288 8.20 19.23 7.71
N GLU A 289 8.28 19.03 9.02
CA GLU A 289 8.14 20.09 10.03
C GLU A 289 9.12 21.26 9.78
N HIS A 290 10.30 20.98 9.20
CA HIS A 290 11.25 22.03 8.83
C HIS A 290 10.69 22.98 7.75
N TYR A 291 9.94 22.46 6.79
CA TYR A 291 9.32 23.27 5.72
C TYR A 291 8.16 24.08 6.26
N GLU A 292 7.39 23.49 7.18
CA GLU A 292 6.25 24.14 7.81
C GLU A 292 6.70 25.29 8.71
N ALA A 293 7.71 25.07 9.56
CA ALA A 293 8.18 26.05 10.52
C ALA A 293 8.81 27.31 9.90
N ARG A 294 9.35 27.21 8.67
CA ARG A 294 10.01 28.33 7.98
C ARG A 294 9.13 29.03 6.94
N ALA A 295 7.91 28.55 6.72
CA ALA A 295 7.01 29.15 5.75
C ALA A 295 6.54 30.52 6.25
N VAL A 296 6.95 31.59 5.56
CA VAL A 296 6.57 32.97 5.91
C VAL A 296 5.24 33.35 5.26
N LYS A 297 4.97 32.85 4.05
CA LYS A 297 3.70 33.02 3.34
C LYS A 297 3.04 31.67 3.09
N ILE A 298 1.72 31.65 2.92
CA ILE A 298 1.01 30.42 2.52
C ILE A 298 1.55 29.79 1.24
N GLY A 299 1.99 30.62 0.29
CA GLY A 299 2.60 30.15 -0.96
C GLY A 299 3.88 29.34 -0.73
N ASP A 300 4.61 29.63 0.36
CA ASP A 300 5.79 28.85 0.76
C ASP A 300 5.39 27.47 1.25
N TRP A 301 4.40 27.43 2.15
CA TRP A 301 3.93 26.19 2.73
C TRP A 301 3.28 25.29 1.68
N THR A 302 2.30 25.80 0.94
CA THR A 302 1.60 25.03 -0.11
C THR A 302 2.54 24.57 -1.23
N GLY A 303 3.52 25.40 -1.62
CA GLY A 303 4.53 25.03 -2.61
C GLY A 303 5.47 23.93 -2.12
N ALA A 304 5.88 23.98 -0.85
CA ALA A 304 6.67 22.92 -0.22
C ALA A 304 5.86 21.63 -0.04
N GLN A 305 4.62 21.73 0.43
CA GLN A 305 3.71 20.60 0.59
C GLN A 305 3.52 19.84 -0.72
N GLY A 306 3.30 20.55 -1.84
CA GLY A 306 3.18 19.90 -3.16
C GLY A 306 4.44 19.12 -3.56
N ALA A 307 5.63 19.66 -3.29
CA ALA A 307 6.89 18.93 -3.55
C ALA A 307 7.07 17.70 -2.65
N ILE A 308 6.63 17.79 -1.38
CA ILE A 308 6.68 16.67 -0.42
C ILE A 308 5.68 15.58 -0.81
N GLU A 309 4.47 15.95 -1.19
CA GLU A 309 3.45 15.02 -1.66
C GLU A 309 3.92 14.28 -2.91
N GLU A 310 4.55 15.00 -3.84
CA GLU A 310 5.17 14.44 -5.04
C GLU A 310 6.33 13.49 -4.71
N PHE A 311 7.15 13.82 -3.71
CA PHE A 311 8.20 12.94 -3.21
C PHE A 311 7.63 11.59 -2.73
N PHE A 312 6.64 11.63 -1.83
CA PHE A 312 6.02 10.41 -1.33
C PHE A 312 5.26 9.66 -2.43
N ARG A 313 4.67 10.35 -3.41
CA ARG A 313 4.02 9.74 -4.57
C ARG A 313 5.03 8.98 -5.44
N ARG A 314 6.20 9.56 -5.73
CA ARG A 314 7.27 8.89 -6.50
C ARG A 314 7.89 7.71 -5.75
N VAL A 315 8.04 7.82 -4.42
CA VAL A 315 8.46 6.69 -3.58
C VAL A 315 7.43 5.58 -3.59
N ALA A 316 6.13 5.90 -3.47
CA ALA A 316 5.07 4.91 -3.56
C ALA A 316 5.01 4.26 -4.95
N GLU A 317 5.17 5.01 -6.04
CA GLU A 317 5.26 4.44 -7.39
C GLU A 317 6.43 3.46 -7.52
N LEU A 318 7.61 3.81 -6.99
CA LEU A 318 8.78 2.94 -6.99
C LEU A 318 8.48 1.60 -6.30
N VAL A 319 7.90 1.65 -5.10
CA VAL A 319 7.69 0.46 -4.26
C VAL A 319 6.48 -0.37 -4.72
N GLU A 320 5.36 0.31 -4.99
CA GLU A 320 4.07 -0.34 -5.24
C GLU A 320 3.90 -0.82 -6.68
N VAL A 321 4.54 -0.16 -7.64
CA VAL A 321 4.31 -0.36 -9.08
C VAL A 321 5.59 -0.70 -9.84
N ASP A 322 6.65 0.11 -9.77
CA ASP A 322 7.88 -0.15 -10.53
C ASP A 322 8.50 -1.49 -10.10
N LEU A 323 8.79 -1.61 -8.81
CA LEU A 323 9.28 -2.86 -8.21
C LEU A 323 8.15 -3.83 -7.91
N ALA A 324 6.94 -3.33 -7.65
CA ALA A 324 5.81 -4.12 -7.15
C ALA A 324 6.18 -5.03 -5.95
N VAL A 325 7.09 -4.57 -5.08
CA VAL A 325 7.66 -5.36 -3.98
C VAL A 325 6.82 -5.31 -2.71
N GLY A 326 5.94 -4.32 -2.59
CA GLY A 326 5.04 -4.16 -1.45
C GLY A 326 4.01 -3.06 -1.65
N SER A 327 3.21 -2.81 -0.63
CA SER A 327 2.14 -1.80 -0.68
C SER A 327 2.16 -0.93 0.55
N LEU A 328 1.65 0.30 0.41
CA LEU A 328 1.60 1.29 1.47
C LEU A 328 0.66 0.80 2.59
N LEU A 329 1.19 0.64 3.80
CA LEU A 329 0.46 0.21 5.00
C LEU A 329 0.08 1.39 5.90
N TYR A 330 0.91 2.44 5.91
CA TYR A 330 0.70 3.64 6.72
C TYR A 330 1.28 4.87 6.03
N ARG A 331 0.61 6.01 6.19
CA ARG A 331 1.08 7.32 5.74
C ARG A 331 0.59 8.41 6.68
N ASP A 332 1.49 9.33 7.04
CA ASP A 332 1.16 10.66 7.52
C ASP A 332 1.94 11.72 6.72
N GLY A 333 1.98 12.96 7.21
CA GLY A 333 2.70 14.05 6.54
C GLY A 333 4.22 13.83 6.48
N THR A 334 4.80 13.02 7.35
CA THR A 334 6.25 12.90 7.58
C THR A 334 6.78 11.50 7.23
N VAL A 335 5.97 10.46 7.44
CA VAL A 335 6.39 9.05 7.36
C VAL A 335 5.42 8.25 6.49
N VAL A 336 5.97 7.41 5.62
CA VAL A 336 5.27 6.32 4.95
C VAL A 336 5.89 4.98 5.33
N VAL A 337 5.06 3.94 5.46
CA VAL A 337 5.51 2.57 5.74
C VAL A 337 4.88 1.63 4.73
N PHE A 338 5.71 0.82 4.07
CA PHE A 338 5.30 -0.20 3.12
C PHE A 338 5.57 -1.61 3.66
N SER A 339 4.79 -2.58 3.20
CA SER A 339 5.17 -3.98 3.34
C SER A 339 6.43 -4.27 2.52
N PHE A 340 7.27 -5.19 2.99
CA PHE A 340 8.46 -5.64 2.27
C PHE A 340 8.71 -7.13 2.58
N PRO A 341 9.28 -7.93 1.65
CA PRO A 341 9.64 -9.31 1.96
C PRO A 341 10.63 -9.40 3.13
N GLY A 342 10.42 -10.38 4.01
CA GLY A 342 11.34 -10.69 5.11
C GLY A 342 11.82 -12.13 5.05
N GLU A 343 12.92 -12.41 5.75
CA GLU A 343 13.44 -13.75 5.92
C GLU A 343 12.42 -14.67 6.58
N ARG A 344 12.38 -15.95 6.20
CA ARG A 344 11.52 -16.92 6.88
C ARG A 344 11.98 -17.15 8.32
N SER A 345 11.10 -17.60 9.21
CA SER A 345 11.45 -17.85 10.62
C SER A 345 12.50 -18.95 10.83
N ASP A 346 12.68 -19.83 9.86
CA ASP A 346 13.68 -20.90 9.88
C ASP A 346 15.02 -20.50 9.24
N GLU A 347 15.16 -19.26 8.78
CA GLU A 347 16.42 -18.68 8.33
C GLU A 347 17.14 -18.04 9.54
N THR A 348 18.31 -18.58 9.88
CA THR A 348 19.08 -18.23 11.10
C THR A 348 20.08 -17.09 10.91
N VAL A 349 20.31 -16.68 9.67
CA VAL A 349 21.17 -15.56 9.29
C VAL A 349 20.39 -14.60 8.40
N GLN A 350 20.77 -13.33 8.38
CA GLN A 350 20.21 -12.36 7.45
C GLN A 350 20.35 -12.89 6.02
N ALA A 351 19.24 -12.91 5.29
CA ALA A 351 19.24 -13.55 3.98
C ALA A 351 20.02 -12.70 2.98
N SER A 352 20.93 -13.33 2.25
CA SER A 352 21.81 -12.64 1.30
C SER A 352 21.06 -11.88 0.20
N TRP A 353 19.86 -12.35 -0.17
CA TRP A 353 19.00 -11.69 -1.15
C TRP A 353 18.38 -10.36 -0.65
N LEU A 354 18.51 -10.05 0.64
CA LEU A 354 18.17 -8.75 1.24
C LEU A 354 19.36 -7.78 1.31
N ASN A 355 20.59 -8.23 1.04
CA ASN A 355 21.78 -7.39 1.14
C ASN A 355 21.72 -6.25 0.11
N GLY A 356 22.06 -5.04 0.56
CA GLY A 356 22.10 -3.85 -0.28
C GLY A 356 20.74 -3.18 -0.54
N TRP A 357 19.61 -3.79 -0.19
CA TRP A 357 18.29 -3.19 -0.43
C TRP A 357 18.08 -1.86 0.29
N GLU A 358 18.41 -1.78 1.58
CA GLU A 358 18.25 -0.54 2.35
C GLU A 358 19.08 0.60 1.75
N GLN A 359 20.35 0.33 1.44
CA GLN A 359 21.23 1.30 0.80
C GLN A 359 20.71 1.71 -0.59
N TRP A 360 20.33 0.75 -1.43
CA TRP A 360 19.85 1.04 -2.78
C TRP A 360 18.54 1.84 -2.76
N LEU A 361 17.60 1.49 -1.87
CA LEU A 361 16.34 2.23 -1.67
C LEU A 361 16.60 3.64 -1.12
N GLN A 362 17.57 3.78 -0.20
CA GLN A 362 18.01 5.09 0.27
C GLN A 362 18.56 5.94 -0.87
N GLU A 363 19.38 5.38 -1.76
CA GLU A 363 19.90 6.07 -2.94
C GLU A 363 18.78 6.47 -3.92
N GLN A 364 17.75 5.63 -4.11
CA GLN A 364 16.60 6.01 -4.94
C GLN A 364 15.77 7.14 -4.30
N ALA A 365 15.50 7.06 -3.00
CA ALA A 365 14.80 8.12 -2.28
C ALA A 365 15.59 9.43 -2.32
N ASP A 366 16.92 9.36 -2.15
CA ASP A 366 17.79 10.53 -2.24
C ASP A 366 17.73 11.17 -3.63
N LYS A 367 17.77 10.37 -4.71
CA LYS A 367 17.59 10.87 -6.09
C LYS A 367 16.25 11.55 -6.30
N ILE A 368 15.15 10.94 -5.83
CA ILE A 368 13.81 11.54 -5.94
C ILE A 368 13.77 12.88 -5.20
N ALA A 369 14.35 12.96 -4.00
CA ALA A 369 14.38 14.19 -3.21
C ALA A 369 15.23 15.28 -3.88
N LEU A 370 16.38 14.92 -4.46
CA LEU A 370 17.24 15.84 -5.20
C LEU A 370 16.56 16.34 -6.49
N ASP A 371 15.91 15.46 -7.25
CA ASP A 371 15.13 15.81 -8.45
C ASP A 371 14.00 16.81 -8.13
N LEU A 372 13.47 16.79 -6.91
CA LEU A 372 12.43 17.68 -6.41
C LEU A 372 12.97 18.89 -5.64
N ASP A 373 14.29 19.08 -5.67
CA ASP A 373 14.99 20.18 -5.03
C ASP A 373 14.77 20.26 -3.51
N LEU A 374 14.47 19.15 -2.84
CA LEU A 374 14.21 19.14 -1.41
C LEU A 374 15.49 19.46 -0.61
N GLU A 375 15.35 20.32 0.40
CA GLU A 375 16.47 20.81 1.20
C GLU A 375 16.88 19.86 2.32
N THR A 376 16.07 18.83 2.58
CA THR A 376 16.28 17.87 3.67
C THR A 376 16.46 16.47 3.10
N PRO A 377 17.47 15.70 3.54
CA PRO A 377 17.60 14.29 3.16
C PRO A 377 16.38 13.47 3.61
N PRO A 378 15.90 12.50 2.81
CA PRO A 378 14.99 11.49 3.31
C PRO A 378 15.73 10.42 4.12
N HIS A 379 15.00 9.77 5.01
CA HIS A 379 15.46 8.62 5.79
C HIS A 379 14.75 7.36 5.31
N VAL A 380 15.52 6.29 5.04
CA VAL A 380 14.99 4.97 4.65
C VAL A 380 15.48 3.92 5.65
N ARG A 381 14.57 3.03 6.09
CA ARG A 381 14.89 1.92 6.99
C ARG A 381 14.07 0.68 6.67
N LEU A 382 14.73 -0.48 6.65
CA LEU A 382 14.10 -1.80 6.62
C LEU A 382 14.10 -2.42 8.02
N SER A 383 12.92 -2.63 8.61
CA SER A 383 12.81 -3.25 9.94
C SER A 383 13.38 -4.67 9.98
N ASP A 384 13.56 -5.21 11.19
CA ASP A 384 13.73 -6.65 11.39
C ASP A 384 12.52 -7.45 10.87
N PRO A 385 12.69 -8.73 10.49
CA PRO A 385 11.59 -9.55 10.00
C PRO A 385 10.57 -9.84 11.10
N THR A 386 9.29 -9.66 10.77
CA THR A 386 8.15 -9.74 11.68
C THR A 386 6.98 -10.53 11.07
N ARG A 387 6.15 -11.11 11.94
CA ARG A 387 4.83 -11.67 11.59
C ARG A 387 3.67 -10.85 12.16
N SER A 388 3.95 -9.61 12.52
CA SER A 388 3.02 -8.65 13.11
C SER A 388 3.31 -7.25 12.58
N LEU A 389 2.28 -6.42 12.49
CA LEU A 389 2.43 -5.00 12.14
C LEU A 389 2.69 -4.12 13.36
N VAL A 390 2.68 -4.66 14.58
CA VAL A 390 2.97 -3.92 15.83
C VAL A 390 4.31 -3.16 15.80
N PRO A 391 5.42 -3.70 15.25
CA PRO A 391 6.69 -2.97 15.16
C PRO A 391 6.60 -1.65 14.38
N MET A 392 5.57 -1.45 13.54
CA MET A 392 5.37 -0.21 12.78
C MET A 392 5.39 1.03 13.66
N VAL A 393 4.86 0.96 14.89
CA VAL A 393 4.89 2.10 15.84
C VAL A 393 6.33 2.47 16.21
N ARG A 394 7.20 1.48 16.41
CA ARG A 394 8.62 1.70 16.72
C ARG A 394 9.36 2.26 15.51
N GLU A 395 9.13 1.70 14.32
CA GLU A 395 9.73 2.19 13.09
C GLU A 395 9.31 3.64 12.79
N TRP A 396 8.02 3.97 12.98
CA TRP A 396 7.49 5.32 12.86
C TRP A 396 8.14 6.29 13.85
N LYS A 397 8.24 5.94 15.15
CA LYS A 397 8.89 6.78 16.16
C LYS A 397 10.36 7.01 15.83
N GLY A 398 11.08 5.96 15.42
CA GLY A 398 12.48 6.04 15.05
C GLY A 398 12.69 6.99 13.87
N ALA A 399 11.93 6.81 12.80
CA ALA A 399 12.02 7.64 11.60
C ALA A 399 11.72 9.12 11.90
N ARG A 400 10.66 9.43 12.67
CA ARG A 400 10.36 10.81 13.11
C ARG A 400 11.49 11.43 13.91
N SER A 401 12.05 10.69 14.86
CA SER A 401 13.18 11.16 15.67
C SER A 401 14.38 11.52 14.80
N THR A 402 14.70 10.69 13.80
CA THR A 402 15.79 10.94 12.86
C THR A 402 15.56 12.19 12.01
N VAL A 403 14.37 12.34 11.41
CA VAL A 403 14.08 13.46 10.50
C VAL A 403 13.69 14.76 11.22
N ALA A 404 13.52 14.72 12.55
CA ALA A 404 13.38 15.93 13.36
C ALA A 404 14.62 16.83 13.28
N ILE A 405 15.79 16.24 12.98
CA ILE A 405 16.99 16.99 12.60
C ILE A 405 16.94 17.21 11.08
N PRO A 406 16.74 18.45 10.59
CA PRO A 406 16.47 18.71 9.17
C PRO A 406 17.55 18.19 8.23
N VAL A 407 18.82 18.22 8.64
CA VAL A 407 19.97 17.68 7.90
C VAL A 407 20.69 16.65 8.76
N HIS A 408 20.07 15.48 8.92
CA HIS A 408 20.57 14.38 9.77
C HIS A 408 21.67 13.53 9.12
N LYS A 409 21.96 13.75 7.84
CA LYS A 409 23.06 13.14 7.09
C LYS A 409 23.60 14.14 6.06
N PRO A 410 24.83 13.96 5.52
CA PRO A 410 25.37 14.83 4.47
C PRO A 410 24.37 14.99 3.32
N TRP A 411 24.05 16.23 2.99
CA TRP A 411 23.07 16.57 1.96
C TRP A 411 23.55 17.72 1.10
N GLY A 412 23.72 17.44 -0.20
CA GLY A 412 24.14 18.43 -1.18
C GLY A 412 22.93 19.10 -1.79
N VAL A 413 22.70 20.37 -1.46
CA VAL A 413 21.69 21.16 -2.16
C VAL A 413 22.22 21.48 -3.56
N LEU A 414 21.47 21.08 -4.60
CA LEU A 414 21.85 21.36 -5.98
C LEU A 414 21.76 22.87 -6.27
N TRP A 415 22.81 23.39 -6.89
CA TRP A 415 22.86 24.73 -7.45
C TRP A 415 22.61 24.59 -8.95
N LEU A 416 21.43 24.98 -9.42
CA LEU A 416 21.00 24.76 -10.81
C LEU A 416 21.72 25.71 -11.77
N LYS A 417 22.19 26.88 -11.29
CA LYS A 417 22.95 27.85 -12.09
C LYS A 417 24.07 28.53 -11.29
N PRO A 418 25.20 28.91 -11.91
CA PRO A 418 26.30 29.63 -11.23
C PRO A 418 25.87 30.97 -10.58
N SER A 419 24.86 31.64 -11.15
CA SER A 419 24.28 32.88 -10.59
C SER A 419 23.59 32.67 -9.25
N GLU A 420 23.18 31.44 -8.92
CA GLU A 420 22.54 31.08 -7.67
C GLU A 420 23.54 30.91 -6.53
N ALA A 421 24.85 30.91 -6.81
CA ALA A 421 25.91 30.84 -5.79
C ALA A 421 26.32 32.24 -5.26
N ARG A 422 25.50 33.28 -5.49
CA ARG A 422 25.75 34.67 -5.09
C ARG A 422 24.54 35.27 -4.38
N GLY A 423 24.73 36.38 -3.68
CA GLY A 423 23.66 37.09 -2.98
C GLY A 423 23.48 36.65 -1.53
N HIS A 424 22.27 36.82 -1.00
CA HIS A 424 21.92 36.50 0.39
C HIS A 424 21.29 35.11 0.52
N VAL A 425 21.33 34.54 1.72
CA VAL A 425 20.57 33.33 2.07
C VAL A 425 19.09 33.59 1.83
N CYS A 426 18.42 32.67 1.13
CA CYS A 426 17.01 32.75 0.81
C CYS A 426 16.18 32.81 2.09
N PRO A 427 15.28 33.81 2.23
CA PRO A 427 14.47 33.97 3.44
C PRO A 427 13.40 32.89 3.61
N VAL A 428 13.17 32.05 2.59
CA VAL A 428 12.19 30.96 2.62
C VAL A 428 12.86 29.65 3.02
N CYS A 429 13.86 29.18 2.26
CA CYS A 429 14.46 27.89 2.52
C CYS A 429 15.63 27.92 3.51
N GLY A 430 16.24 29.09 3.74
CA GLY A 430 17.36 29.22 4.68
C GLY A 430 18.66 28.52 4.26
N VAL A 431 18.72 27.87 3.09
CA VAL A 431 19.90 27.09 2.65
C VAL A 431 20.45 27.55 1.29
N ARG A 432 19.59 27.87 0.32
CA ARG A 432 20.04 28.38 -1.00
C ARG A 432 20.28 29.87 -0.93
N LEU A 433 21.23 30.39 -1.70
CA LEU A 433 21.36 31.82 -1.94
C LEU A 433 20.33 32.28 -2.99
N ASN A 434 20.00 33.58 -2.98
CA ASN A 434 18.92 34.14 -3.79
C ASN A 434 19.34 34.75 -5.13
N GLY A 435 20.64 34.75 -5.44
CA GLY A 435 21.20 35.31 -6.67
C GLY A 435 21.14 36.85 -6.74
N ASP A 436 20.86 37.54 -5.63
CA ASP A 436 20.66 38.98 -5.59
C ASP A 436 21.31 39.62 -4.35
N PRO A 437 22.50 40.24 -4.50
CA PRO A 437 23.20 40.87 -3.39
C PRO A 437 22.54 42.17 -2.91
N THR A 438 21.51 42.67 -3.60
CA THR A 438 20.85 43.94 -3.27
C THR A 438 19.53 43.75 -2.52
N SER A 439 18.96 42.55 -2.55
CA SER A 439 17.61 42.30 -2.01
C SER A 439 17.56 41.06 -1.11
N LYS A 440 17.68 41.27 0.21
CA LYS A 440 17.56 40.19 1.23
C LYS A 440 16.20 39.48 1.23
N GLY A 441 15.12 40.19 0.89
CA GLY A 441 13.75 39.65 0.91
C GLY A 441 13.39 38.77 -0.30
N LYS A 442 14.27 38.67 -1.29
CA LYS A 442 14.00 37.93 -2.53
C LYS A 442 14.20 36.43 -2.33
N PRO A 443 13.20 35.58 -2.63
CA PRO A 443 13.36 34.13 -2.63
C PRO A 443 14.28 33.64 -3.75
N CYS A 444 14.98 32.53 -3.51
CA CYS A 444 15.72 31.80 -4.54
C CYS A 444 14.79 31.27 -5.65
N ALA A 445 15.37 30.84 -6.77
CA ALA A 445 14.63 30.36 -7.94
C ALA A 445 13.69 29.20 -7.59
N VAL A 446 14.19 28.16 -6.92
CA VAL A 446 13.40 26.99 -6.49
C VAL A 446 12.18 27.39 -5.65
N CYS A 447 12.37 28.22 -4.61
CA CYS A 447 11.25 28.64 -3.75
C CYS A 447 10.23 29.49 -4.52
N ARG A 448 10.69 30.30 -5.48
CA ARG A 448 9.83 31.11 -6.33
C ARG A 448 9.02 30.23 -7.29
N GLU A 449 9.64 29.24 -7.91
CA GLU A 449 9.00 28.30 -8.83
C GLU A 449 7.91 27.49 -8.12
N ARG A 450 8.20 26.95 -6.92
CA ARG A 450 7.22 26.26 -6.07
C ARG A 450 5.97 27.12 -5.80
N ARG A 451 6.15 28.43 -5.55
CA ARG A 451 5.02 29.37 -5.36
C ARG A 451 4.19 29.55 -6.63
N HIS A 452 4.82 29.70 -7.80
CA HIS A 452 4.13 30.01 -9.05
C HIS A 452 3.36 28.81 -9.63
N HIS A 453 3.91 27.60 -9.53
CA HIS A 453 3.24 26.40 -10.06
C HIS A 453 1.83 26.20 -9.50
N ARG A 454 1.60 26.51 -8.21
CA ARG A 454 0.25 26.41 -7.62
C ARG A 454 -0.74 27.37 -8.28
N ARG A 455 -0.33 28.61 -8.58
CA ARG A 455 -1.18 29.59 -9.27
C ARG A 455 -1.50 29.09 -10.68
N ASP A 456 -0.50 28.60 -11.39
CA ASP A 456 -0.67 28.18 -12.78
C ASP A 456 -1.54 26.92 -12.89
N ALA A 457 -1.34 25.95 -11.97
CA ALA A 457 -2.21 24.78 -11.84
C ALA A 457 -3.66 25.17 -11.52
N TRP A 458 -3.87 26.16 -10.66
CA TRP A 458 -5.21 26.68 -10.37
C TRP A 458 -5.85 27.34 -11.58
N LEU A 459 -5.12 28.16 -12.34
CA LEU A 459 -5.61 28.78 -13.59
C LEU A 459 -5.98 27.71 -14.63
N GLN A 460 -5.26 26.60 -14.65
CA GLN A 460 -5.50 25.46 -15.56
C GLN A 460 -6.57 24.48 -15.05
N GLY A 461 -7.22 24.75 -13.91
CA GLY A 461 -8.25 23.89 -13.34
C GLY A 461 -7.74 22.56 -12.73
N GLN A 462 -6.44 22.43 -12.50
CA GLN A 462 -5.81 21.18 -12.07
C GLN A 462 -5.95 20.92 -10.56
N LEU A 463 -6.32 21.93 -9.77
CA LEU A 463 -6.41 21.80 -8.31
C LEU A 463 -7.75 21.24 -7.80
N GLY A 464 -8.75 21.07 -8.67
CA GLY A 464 -10.07 20.52 -8.28
C GLY A 464 -10.94 21.47 -7.45
N TYR A 465 -10.53 22.73 -7.27
CA TYR A 465 -11.30 23.79 -6.61
C TYR A 465 -11.13 25.14 -7.32
N ASP A 466 -12.22 25.93 -7.35
CA ASP A 466 -12.27 27.20 -8.10
C ASP A 466 -11.73 28.40 -7.32
N THR A 467 -11.60 28.30 -6.00
CA THR A 467 -11.05 29.37 -5.16
C THR A 467 -9.62 29.07 -4.74
N ILE A 468 -8.70 30.03 -4.90
CA ILE A 468 -7.34 29.93 -4.36
C ILE A 468 -7.07 31.03 -3.35
N TRP A 469 -6.48 30.66 -2.21
CA TRP A 469 -5.86 31.61 -1.29
C TRP A 469 -4.45 31.95 -1.76
N PHE A 470 -4.19 33.24 -2.04
CA PHE A 470 -2.90 33.72 -2.55
C PHE A 470 -2.11 34.61 -1.59
N GLU A 471 -2.79 35.35 -0.70
CA GLU A 471 -2.12 36.25 0.24
C GLU A 471 -2.94 36.46 1.52
N GLU A 472 -2.27 36.87 2.58
CA GLU A 472 -2.89 37.30 3.83
C GLU A 472 -2.47 38.73 4.13
N VAL A 473 -3.39 39.52 4.68
CA VAL A 473 -3.10 40.89 5.12
C VAL A 473 -3.51 41.04 6.58
N ALA A 474 -2.68 41.73 7.35
CA ALA A 474 -2.97 42.07 8.74
C ALA A 474 -3.20 43.58 8.84
N ASP A 475 -4.25 43.98 9.56
CA ASP A 475 -4.38 45.38 9.95
C ASP A 475 -3.49 45.71 11.16
N ARG A 476 -3.43 47.01 11.52
CA ARG A 476 -2.65 47.50 12.68
C ARG A 476 -3.06 46.91 14.03
N ASN A 477 -4.23 46.26 14.12
CA ASN A 477 -4.75 45.61 15.33
C ASN A 477 -4.51 44.09 15.30
N GLY A 478 -3.77 43.56 14.32
CA GLY A 478 -3.51 42.13 14.17
C GLY A 478 -4.70 41.33 13.64
N ARG A 479 -5.74 41.99 13.08
CA ARG A 479 -6.84 41.28 12.43
C ARG A 479 -6.40 40.82 11.05
N LEU A 480 -6.49 39.53 10.82
CA LEU A 480 -6.08 38.88 9.57
C LEU A 480 -7.25 38.82 8.60
N ALA A 481 -6.97 39.09 7.32
CA ALA A 481 -7.86 38.77 6.21
C ALA A 481 -7.13 37.89 5.20
N LEU A 482 -7.82 36.84 4.74
CA LEU A 482 -7.34 35.96 3.69
C LEU A 482 -7.81 36.50 2.35
N LEU A 483 -6.86 36.81 1.46
CA LEU A 483 -7.16 37.23 0.11
C LEU A 483 -7.31 36.00 -0.77
N THR A 484 -8.52 35.79 -1.26
CA THR A 484 -8.86 34.68 -2.16
C THR A 484 -9.25 35.21 -3.53
N VAL A 485 -8.96 34.44 -4.57
CA VAL A 485 -9.44 34.70 -5.92
C VAL A 485 -10.28 33.53 -6.37
N LEU A 486 -11.44 33.82 -6.97
CA LEU A 486 -12.29 32.86 -7.65
C LEU A 486 -11.88 32.78 -9.12
N ARG A 487 -11.76 31.57 -9.66
CA ARG A 487 -11.43 31.36 -11.06
C ARG A 487 -12.63 31.88 -11.88
N PRO A 488 -12.41 32.78 -12.85
CA PRO A 488 -13.50 33.35 -13.65
C PRO A 488 -14.21 32.29 -14.51
#